data_AF-A0A9W7EU61-F1
#
_entry.id   AF-A0A9W7EU61-F1
#
_cell.length_a   1.000
_cell.length_b   1.000
_cell.length_c   1.000
_cell.angle_alpha   90.00
_cell.angle_beta   90.00
_cell.angle_gamma   90.00
#
_symmetry.space_group_name_H-M   'P 1'
#
loop_
_entity.id
_entity.type
_entity.pdbx_description
1 polymer ?
#
loop_
_entity_poly.entity_id
_entity_poly.type
_entity_poly.pdbx_seq_one_letter_code
_entity_poly.pdbx_strand_id
1 'polypeptide(L)'
;MPKYNWLETVAALDEIDSSVKKTVQAFPQNPKEAEHSATFDDFTALLSHSLSLLPTLVSRMPGELEVALDGDSAQSRMFTKRFSEVAQILHEKFSAASDCTADCTADCTADCTEAVGSKRKAPLQTSNATTHSVFFAAMVMRATEILDEPASAREHNLSRKALRIRALADFYYSQAAALHHLSSAETLLTLPELVKSASFKSVAPGIEHAVLSGVTGLRCGPIRANVLRVDPLVRKLSCCDVRSTEMQERLKEPDCYAVSGGFFLFSEAPILEPSKRTDPVGLLVTDGAVVNPPIFNRGSLVDYGVWGGKSVVKVTEMSSEYWTFTVEGCDEPTKRTVSWHNPPNGPPGGDTSLFNRAYGLRSPAPWKNHVALTVVGTQLISMSHSASDIPLAGAVIICPEFTASCPCTLSWKGPSPIVSAMAGGPMLNPVIDKSSEEFALTAPPVTFSQDETFDQNLLPRMACGVTPEGAVVFLAVDGRDMSAPGVTLHILGDLMRALGCENSVNMDGGSSKRAIIGGKVVDTTSEGVVGGSEKGASNVRPLKSAIIFEMR
;
A
#
# COMPACT_ATOMS: atom_id res chain seq x y z
N MET A 1 22.74 1.55 -27.97
CA MET A 1 21.42 1.36 -27.33
C MET A 1 20.37 1.39 -28.44
N PRO A 2 19.51 0.37 -28.59
CA PRO A 2 18.46 0.43 -29.60
C PRO A 2 17.47 1.52 -29.21
N LYS A 3 17.03 2.32 -30.19
CA LYS A 3 15.94 3.29 -30.02
C LYS A 3 14.65 2.51 -29.78
N TYR A 4 14.09 2.62 -28.59
CA TYR A 4 12.85 1.97 -28.18
C TYR A 4 11.64 2.54 -28.96
N ASN A 5 10.77 1.66 -29.48
CA ASN A 5 9.56 2.06 -30.21
C ASN A 5 8.35 2.09 -29.28
N TRP A 6 8.16 3.24 -28.63
CA TRP A 6 7.04 3.54 -27.72
C TRP A 6 5.67 3.08 -28.24
N LEU A 7 5.42 3.14 -29.55
CA LEU A 7 4.12 2.83 -30.15
C LEU A 7 3.75 1.34 -30.10
N GLU A 8 4.73 0.43 -30.11
CA GLU A 8 4.49 -1.02 -30.09
C GLU A 8 4.04 -1.51 -28.71
N THR A 9 4.63 -0.96 -27.64
CA THR A 9 4.24 -1.23 -26.24
C THR A 9 2.81 -0.78 -25.95
N VAL A 10 2.40 0.38 -26.50
CA VAL A 10 1.03 0.88 -26.35
C VAL A 10 0.03 -0.09 -26.96
N ALA A 11 0.31 -0.56 -28.17
CA ALA A 11 -0.58 -1.46 -28.89
C ALA A 11 -0.81 -2.79 -28.16
N ALA A 12 0.24 -3.35 -27.54
CA ALA A 12 0.13 -4.61 -26.81
C ALA A 12 -0.65 -4.50 -25.49
N LEU A 13 -0.44 -3.43 -24.71
CA LEU A 13 -1.22 -3.18 -23.50
C LEU A 13 -2.69 -2.90 -23.85
N ASP A 14 -2.94 -2.21 -24.96
CA ASP A 14 -4.29 -1.96 -25.48
C ASP A 14 -4.99 -3.25 -25.95
N GLU A 15 -4.24 -4.18 -26.55
CA GLU A 15 -4.76 -5.49 -26.93
C GLU A 15 -5.16 -6.33 -25.71
N ILE A 16 -4.33 -6.33 -24.65
CA ILE A 16 -4.62 -7.02 -23.38
C ILE A 16 -5.83 -6.40 -22.68
N ASP A 17 -5.83 -5.08 -22.46
CA ASP A 17 -6.96 -4.38 -21.82
C ASP A 17 -8.26 -4.63 -22.61
N SER A 18 -8.21 -4.52 -23.94
CA SER A 18 -9.35 -4.80 -24.81
C SER A 18 -9.81 -6.26 -24.76
N SER A 19 -8.87 -7.21 -24.73
CA SER A 19 -9.17 -8.64 -24.66
C SER A 19 -9.83 -8.98 -23.32
N VAL A 20 -9.28 -8.50 -22.20
CA VAL A 20 -9.84 -8.72 -20.86
C VAL A 20 -11.20 -8.05 -20.74
N LYS A 21 -11.37 -6.79 -21.20
CA LYS A 21 -12.67 -6.09 -21.20
C LYS A 21 -13.72 -6.82 -22.03
N LYS A 22 -13.39 -7.30 -23.23
CA LYS A 22 -14.31 -8.09 -24.06
C LYS A 22 -14.74 -9.37 -23.37
N THR A 23 -13.80 -10.09 -22.77
CA THR A 23 -14.08 -11.32 -22.02
C THR A 23 -15.02 -11.03 -20.84
N VAL A 24 -14.71 -10.00 -20.05
CA VAL A 24 -15.52 -9.55 -18.90
C VAL A 24 -16.93 -9.09 -19.31
N GLN A 25 -17.05 -8.31 -20.39
CA GLN A 25 -18.34 -7.82 -20.91
C GLN A 25 -19.20 -8.92 -21.54
N ALA A 26 -18.59 -10.00 -22.03
CA ALA A 26 -19.31 -11.14 -22.58
C ALA A 26 -19.99 -12.00 -21.50
N PHE A 27 -19.72 -11.76 -20.21
CA PHE A 27 -20.33 -12.51 -19.12
C PHE A 27 -21.59 -11.82 -18.56
N PRO A 28 -22.67 -12.57 -18.22
CA PRO A 28 -23.87 -11.98 -17.66
C PRO A 28 -23.58 -11.25 -16.34
N GLN A 29 -23.88 -9.95 -16.28
CA GLN A 29 -23.72 -9.13 -15.07
C GLN A 29 -24.82 -9.41 -14.03
N ASN A 30 -25.84 -10.20 -14.39
CA ASN A 30 -26.94 -10.61 -13.53
C ASN A 30 -26.67 -12.02 -12.97
N PRO A 31 -26.54 -12.19 -11.64
CA PRO A 31 -26.27 -13.49 -11.02
C PRO A 31 -27.27 -14.59 -11.39
N LYS A 32 -28.52 -14.22 -11.70
CA LYS A 32 -29.59 -15.16 -12.09
C LYS A 32 -29.47 -15.68 -13.53
N GLU A 33 -28.76 -14.94 -14.40
CA GLU A 33 -28.50 -15.36 -15.79
C GLU A 33 -27.23 -16.24 -15.89
N ALA A 34 -26.36 -16.16 -14.88
CA ALA A 34 -25.16 -17.00 -14.74
C ALA A 34 -25.46 -18.45 -14.29
N GLU A 35 -26.67 -18.75 -13.80
CA GLU A 35 -27.06 -20.06 -13.27
C GLU A 35 -27.27 -21.16 -14.34
N HIS A 36 -27.39 -20.80 -15.63
CA HIS A 36 -27.82 -21.73 -16.69
C HIS A 36 -26.94 -21.73 -17.95
N SER A 37 -25.76 -21.13 -17.91
CA SER A 37 -24.93 -20.97 -19.10
C SER A 37 -23.80 -22.00 -19.21
N ALA A 38 -23.58 -22.52 -20.41
CA ALA A 38 -22.31 -23.13 -20.85
C ALA A 38 -21.10 -22.15 -20.83
N THR A 39 -21.25 -20.96 -20.23
CA THR A 39 -20.30 -19.85 -20.28
C THR A 39 -19.20 -19.91 -19.20
N PHE A 40 -19.28 -20.83 -18.25
CA PHE A 40 -18.28 -20.94 -17.18
C PHE A 40 -16.95 -21.55 -17.65
N ASP A 41 -17.03 -22.68 -18.37
CA ASP A 41 -15.85 -23.29 -18.99
C ASP A 41 -15.32 -22.46 -20.15
N ASP A 42 -16.23 -21.87 -20.94
CA ASP A 42 -15.87 -20.95 -22.02
C ASP A 42 -15.19 -19.68 -21.51
N PHE A 43 -15.66 -19.08 -20.40
CA PHE A 43 -15.00 -17.91 -19.81
C PHE A 43 -13.70 -18.28 -19.10
N THR A 44 -13.62 -19.40 -18.38
CA THR A 44 -12.36 -19.84 -17.76
C THR A 44 -11.34 -20.17 -18.83
N ALA A 45 -11.75 -20.79 -19.95
CA ALA A 45 -10.92 -20.99 -21.13
C ALA A 45 -10.57 -19.67 -21.83
N LEU A 46 -11.49 -18.71 -21.95
CA LEU A 46 -11.24 -17.39 -22.57
C LEU A 46 -10.34 -16.51 -21.70
N LEU A 47 -10.56 -16.44 -20.40
CA LEU A 47 -9.71 -15.73 -19.44
C LEU A 47 -8.37 -16.44 -19.35
N SER A 48 -8.32 -17.77 -19.24
CA SER A 48 -7.07 -18.53 -19.33
C SER A 48 -6.39 -18.34 -20.68
N HIS A 49 -7.12 -18.18 -21.78
CA HIS A 49 -6.56 -17.93 -23.11
C HIS A 49 -5.99 -16.50 -23.20
N SER A 50 -6.78 -15.47 -22.90
CA SER A 50 -6.36 -14.08 -22.82
C SER A 50 -5.19 -13.88 -21.85
N LEU A 51 -5.18 -14.60 -20.72
CA LEU A 51 -4.08 -14.59 -19.76
C LEU A 51 -2.91 -15.50 -20.17
N SER A 52 -3.11 -16.53 -21.01
CA SER A 52 -2.04 -17.36 -21.59
C SER A 52 -1.29 -16.65 -22.74
N LEU A 53 -1.90 -15.63 -23.34
CA LEU A 53 -1.23 -14.73 -24.27
C LEU A 53 -0.21 -13.83 -23.55
N LEU A 54 -0.40 -13.54 -22.26
CA LEU A 54 0.53 -12.72 -21.46
C LEU A 54 1.95 -13.32 -21.40
N PRO A 55 2.20 -14.60 -21.08
CA PRO A 55 3.55 -15.20 -21.13
C PRO A 55 4.22 -15.11 -22.52
N THR A 56 3.45 -15.28 -23.60
CA THR A 56 3.95 -15.19 -24.98
C THR A 56 4.28 -13.74 -25.38
N LEU A 57 3.57 -12.77 -24.81
CA LEU A 57 3.85 -11.33 -24.91
C LEU A 57 5.01 -10.89 -24.00
N VAL A 58 5.06 -11.38 -22.75
CA VAL A 58 6.12 -11.13 -21.76
C VAL A 58 7.46 -11.70 -22.24
N SER A 59 7.47 -12.89 -22.85
CA SER A 59 8.67 -13.46 -23.50
C SER A 59 9.10 -12.71 -24.75
N ARG A 60 8.20 -11.95 -25.39
CA ARG A 60 8.51 -11.01 -26.49
C ARG A 60 8.88 -9.60 -26.00
N MET A 61 8.69 -9.29 -24.70
CA MET A 61 8.85 -7.95 -24.12
C MET A 61 9.80 -7.89 -22.90
N PRO A 62 11.06 -8.36 -22.97
CA PRO A 62 11.96 -8.25 -21.82
C PRO A 62 12.22 -6.81 -21.39
N GLY A 63 12.24 -5.85 -22.32
CA GLY A 63 12.53 -4.44 -22.01
C GLY A 63 11.31 -3.56 -21.75
N GLU A 64 10.12 -3.92 -22.26
CA GLU A 64 8.97 -3.00 -22.32
C GLU A 64 8.03 -3.12 -21.11
N LEU A 65 7.85 -4.34 -20.59
CA LEU A 65 7.18 -4.54 -19.30
C LEU A 65 8.06 -4.09 -18.14
N GLU A 66 9.39 -4.22 -18.30
CA GLU A 66 10.35 -3.56 -17.42
C GLU A 66 10.12 -2.05 -17.47
N VAL A 67 10.13 -1.37 -18.61
CA VAL A 67 9.89 0.09 -18.68
C VAL A 67 8.52 0.51 -18.12
N ALA A 68 7.44 -0.26 -18.37
CA ALA A 68 6.11 0.01 -17.79
C ALA A 68 6.04 -0.22 -16.28
N LEU A 69 6.89 -1.10 -15.74
CA LEU A 69 7.12 -1.35 -14.31
C LEU A 69 8.44 -0.73 -13.82
N ASP A 70 8.95 0.25 -14.57
CA ASP A 70 10.15 1.05 -14.32
C ASP A 70 11.46 0.28 -14.03
N GLY A 71 11.78 -0.73 -14.84
CA GLY A 71 13.00 -1.54 -14.81
C GLY A 71 12.95 -2.76 -13.88
N ASP A 72 11.83 -3.04 -13.21
CA ASP A 72 11.79 -4.08 -12.18
C ASP A 72 11.53 -5.49 -12.75
N SER A 73 12.62 -6.12 -13.22
CA SER A 73 12.65 -7.50 -13.72
C SER A 73 12.14 -8.54 -12.70
N ALA A 74 12.22 -8.25 -11.39
CA ALA A 74 11.72 -9.14 -10.35
C ALA A 74 10.20 -9.05 -10.26
N GLN A 75 9.62 -7.85 -10.33
CA GLN A 75 8.17 -7.66 -10.38
C GLN A 75 7.55 -8.29 -11.63
N SER A 76 8.20 -8.17 -12.79
CA SER A 76 7.75 -8.81 -14.05
C SER A 76 7.74 -10.36 -13.96
N ARG A 77 8.80 -10.97 -13.43
CA ARG A 77 8.85 -12.44 -13.22
C ARG A 77 7.82 -12.92 -12.20
N MET A 78 7.66 -12.17 -11.11
CA MET A 78 6.69 -12.43 -10.06
C MET A 78 5.26 -12.39 -10.61
N PHE A 79 4.96 -11.38 -11.43
CA PHE A 79 3.68 -11.25 -12.13
C PHE A 79 3.38 -12.51 -12.95
N THR A 80 4.30 -12.93 -13.83
CA THR A 80 4.12 -14.14 -14.66
C THR A 80 3.92 -15.42 -13.84
N LYS A 81 4.72 -15.63 -12.79
CA LYS A 81 4.60 -16.81 -11.91
C LYS A 81 3.22 -16.89 -11.24
N ARG A 82 2.73 -15.78 -10.69
CA ARG A 82 1.43 -15.70 -10.02
C ARG A 82 0.26 -16.05 -10.92
N PHE A 83 0.31 -15.62 -12.18
CA PHE A 83 -0.74 -15.94 -13.14
C PHE A 83 -0.82 -17.43 -13.44
N SER A 84 0.32 -18.10 -13.60
CA SER A 84 0.35 -19.55 -13.79
C SER A 84 -0.21 -20.30 -12.57
N GLU A 85 0.13 -19.87 -11.36
CA GLU A 85 -0.40 -20.45 -10.11
C GLU A 85 -1.92 -20.27 -9.99
N VAL A 86 -2.45 -19.08 -10.32
CA VAL A 86 -3.90 -18.81 -10.31
C VAL A 86 -4.64 -19.70 -11.30
N ALA A 87 -4.15 -19.78 -12.54
CA ALA A 87 -4.76 -20.60 -13.58
C ALA A 87 -4.83 -22.08 -13.15
N GLN A 88 -3.76 -22.58 -12.53
CA GLN A 88 -3.71 -23.94 -12.01
C GLN A 88 -4.71 -24.18 -10.86
N ILE A 89 -4.76 -23.29 -9.87
CA ILE A 89 -5.67 -23.44 -8.71
C ILE A 89 -7.13 -23.36 -9.14
N LEU A 90 -7.45 -22.43 -10.04
CA LEU A 90 -8.79 -22.32 -10.60
C LEU A 90 -9.12 -23.60 -11.38
N HIS A 91 -8.22 -24.08 -12.25
CA HIS A 91 -8.43 -25.32 -12.98
C HIS A 91 -8.67 -26.52 -12.04
N GLU A 92 -7.80 -26.75 -11.06
CA GLU A 92 -7.89 -27.88 -10.12
C GLU A 92 -9.19 -27.86 -9.30
N LYS A 93 -9.61 -26.69 -8.79
CA LYS A 93 -10.82 -26.61 -7.94
C LYS A 93 -12.11 -26.66 -8.73
N PHE A 94 -12.11 -26.12 -9.94
CA PHE A 94 -13.33 -26.03 -10.74
C PHE A 94 -13.53 -27.24 -11.67
N SER A 95 -12.46 -27.93 -12.09
CA SER A 95 -12.55 -29.25 -12.74
C SER A 95 -12.99 -30.36 -11.77
N ALA A 96 -12.67 -30.25 -10.48
CA ALA A 96 -13.20 -31.19 -9.48
C ALA A 96 -14.73 -31.03 -9.25
N ALA A 97 -15.29 -29.86 -9.55
CA ALA A 97 -16.73 -29.60 -9.42
C ALA A 97 -17.54 -30.15 -10.61
N SER A 98 -16.94 -30.23 -11.80
CA SER A 98 -17.58 -30.84 -12.99
C SER A 98 -17.70 -32.36 -12.87
N ASP A 99 -16.70 -33.03 -12.27
CA ASP A 99 -16.70 -34.49 -12.11
C ASP A 99 -17.77 -34.98 -11.12
N CYS A 100 -18.14 -34.18 -10.13
CA CYS A 100 -19.24 -34.51 -9.20
C CYS A 100 -20.63 -34.48 -9.86
N THR A 101 -20.77 -33.84 -11.03
CA THR A 101 -22.05 -33.80 -11.77
C THR A 101 -22.19 -34.94 -12.79
N ALA A 102 -21.08 -35.59 -13.16
CA ALA A 102 -21.06 -36.67 -14.15
C ALA A 102 -21.48 -38.04 -13.58
N ASP A 103 -21.26 -38.29 -12.28
CA ASP A 103 -21.57 -39.57 -11.62
C ASP A 103 -22.98 -39.64 -10.98
N CYS A 104 -23.80 -38.59 -11.09
CA CYS A 104 -25.16 -38.58 -10.55
C CYS A 104 -26.26 -38.87 -11.59
N THR A 105 -25.93 -39.47 -12.74
CA THR A 105 -26.93 -39.76 -13.80
C THR A 105 -27.09 -41.23 -14.19
N ALA A 106 -26.65 -42.20 -13.39
CA ALA A 106 -27.00 -43.60 -13.65
C ALA A 106 -27.18 -44.41 -12.34
N ASP A 107 -28.32 -45.09 -12.26
CA ASP A 107 -28.70 -46.12 -11.27
C ASP A 107 -28.92 -45.71 -9.81
N CYS A 108 -30.05 -45.07 -9.53
CA CYS A 108 -30.77 -45.18 -8.25
C CYS A 108 -32.28 -44.93 -8.46
N THR A 109 -32.95 -45.79 -9.24
CA THR A 109 -34.42 -45.85 -9.30
C THR A 109 -34.92 -47.28 -9.13
N ALA A 110 -34.85 -47.81 -7.91
CA ALA A 110 -35.75 -48.85 -7.41
C ALA A 110 -35.56 -49.03 -5.90
N ASP A 111 -36.67 -49.18 -5.19
CA ASP A 111 -36.80 -49.53 -3.77
C ASP A 111 -36.32 -48.52 -2.73
N CYS A 112 -37.23 -47.61 -2.34
CA CYS A 112 -37.41 -47.18 -0.95
C CYS A 112 -38.79 -46.49 -0.77
N THR A 113 -39.87 -47.26 -0.89
CA THR A 113 -41.18 -46.90 -0.36
C THR A 113 -41.52 -47.83 0.78
N GLU A 114 -41.09 -47.50 2.00
CA GLU A 114 -41.71 -47.87 3.28
C GLU A 114 -40.76 -47.53 4.44
N ALA A 115 -41.10 -46.50 5.23
CA ALA A 115 -40.98 -46.45 6.69
C ALA A 115 -41.08 -45.00 7.20
N VAL A 116 -42.28 -44.68 7.70
CA VAL A 116 -42.55 -43.54 8.56
C VAL A 116 -41.81 -43.71 9.89
N GLY A 117 -41.02 -42.73 10.34
CA GLY A 117 -40.72 -42.59 11.77
C GLY A 117 -39.33 -42.07 12.18
N SER A 118 -39.35 -40.88 12.78
CA SER A 118 -38.38 -40.32 13.75
C SER A 118 -37.26 -39.40 13.24
N LYS A 119 -37.13 -38.31 14.00
CA LYS A 119 -36.41 -37.06 13.73
C LYS A 119 -34.88 -37.23 13.83
N ARG A 120 -34.16 -36.91 12.75
CA ARG A 120 -32.93 -36.10 12.78
C ARG A 120 -32.86 -35.29 11.47
N LYS A 121 -32.92 -33.96 11.58
CA LYS A 121 -32.73 -33.04 10.43
C LYS A 121 -31.26 -33.10 10.01
N ALA A 122 -30.98 -33.66 8.84
CA ALA A 122 -29.76 -33.38 8.09
C ALA A 122 -29.89 -31.99 7.42
N PRO A 123 -28.80 -31.21 7.27
CA PRO A 123 -28.87 -29.92 6.61
C PRO A 123 -29.08 -30.09 5.09
N LEU A 124 -29.88 -29.18 4.52
CA LEU A 124 -30.22 -29.14 3.10
C LEU A 124 -28.97 -29.20 2.19
N GLN A 125 -28.92 -30.20 1.31
CA GLN A 125 -27.99 -30.27 0.18
C GLN A 125 -28.48 -29.42 -1.01
N THR A 126 -28.56 -28.10 -0.84
CA THR A 126 -28.82 -27.17 -1.95
C THR A 126 -28.03 -25.86 -1.74
N SER A 127 -26.74 -25.78 -2.14
CA SER A 127 -26.05 -24.46 -2.23
C SER A 127 -24.65 -24.39 -2.90
N ASN A 128 -24.07 -25.45 -3.48
CA ASN A 128 -22.69 -25.31 -4.02
C ASN A 128 -22.65 -24.52 -5.34
N ALA A 129 -23.49 -24.86 -6.33
CA ALA A 129 -23.49 -24.19 -7.63
C ALA A 129 -23.80 -22.67 -7.53
N THR A 130 -24.75 -22.30 -6.67
CA THR A 130 -25.17 -20.91 -6.44
C THR A 130 -24.06 -20.07 -5.80
N THR A 131 -23.24 -20.66 -4.92
CA THR A 131 -22.15 -19.96 -4.25
C THR A 131 -20.98 -19.70 -5.21
N HIS A 132 -20.67 -20.64 -6.10
CA HIS A 132 -19.64 -20.48 -7.12
C HIS A 132 -20.01 -19.44 -8.18
N SER A 133 -21.24 -19.46 -8.70
CA SER A 133 -21.70 -18.47 -9.69
C SER A 133 -21.76 -17.05 -9.12
N VAL A 134 -22.15 -16.89 -7.84
CA VAL A 134 -22.17 -15.58 -7.17
C VAL A 134 -20.75 -15.06 -6.90
N PHE A 135 -19.85 -15.93 -6.43
CA PHE A 135 -18.44 -15.56 -6.24
C PHE A 135 -17.80 -15.14 -7.56
N PHE A 136 -18.07 -15.88 -8.63
CA PHE A 136 -17.55 -15.59 -9.96
C PHE A 136 -18.11 -14.28 -10.53
N ALA A 137 -19.42 -14.06 -10.43
CA ALA A 137 -20.02 -12.78 -10.82
C ALA A 137 -19.38 -11.60 -10.07
N ALA A 138 -19.08 -11.77 -8.77
CA ALA A 138 -18.37 -10.76 -7.99
C ALA A 138 -16.93 -10.52 -8.49
N MET A 139 -16.20 -11.58 -8.87
CA MET A 139 -14.86 -11.47 -9.49
C MET A 139 -14.91 -10.73 -10.82
N VAL A 140 -15.89 -11.04 -11.67
CA VAL A 140 -16.10 -10.40 -12.98
C VAL A 140 -16.44 -8.93 -12.81
N MET A 141 -17.43 -8.61 -11.97
CA MET A 141 -17.80 -7.22 -11.67
C MET A 141 -16.59 -6.43 -11.17
N ARG A 142 -15.78 -7.03 -10.29
CA ARG A 142 -14.57 -6.37 -9.78
C ARG A 142 -13.50 -6.18 -10.85
N ALA A 143 -13.32 -7.15 -11.74
CA ALA A 143 -12.43 -7.02 -12.88
C ALA A 143 -12.87 -5.87 -13.80
N THR A 144 -14.18 -5.75 -14.06
CA THR A 144 -14.75 -4.60 -14.78
C THR A 144 -14.38 -3.30 -14.08
N GLU A 145 -14.63 -3.19 -12.78
CA GLU A 145 -14.37 -1.97 -12.00
C GLU A 145 -12.88 -1.56 -12.01
N ILE A 146 -11.96 -2.51 -11.93
CA ILE A 146 -10.51 -2.24 -11.99
C ILE A 146 -10.11 -1.75 -13.38
N LEU A 147 -10.78 -2.19 -14.44
CA LEU A 147 -10.42 -1.87 -15.82
C LEU A 147 -11.18 -0.65 -16.39
N ASP A 148 -12.39 -0.39 -15.89
CA ASP A 148 -13.27 0.71 -16.27
C ASP A 148 -13.03 1.94 -15.38
N GLU A 149 -12.05 2.76 -15.78
CA GLU A 149 -11.96 4.16 -15.35
C GLU A 149 -12.05 5.06 -16.59
N PRO A 150 -12.86 6.13 -16.57
CA PRO A 150 -12.98 7.03 -17.70
C PRO A 150 -11.63 7.68 -18.03
N ALA A 151 -11.28 7.68 -19.33
CA ALA A 151 -10.09 8.32 -19.85
C ALA A 151 -10.19 9.85 -19.71
N SER A 152 -9.92 10.41 -18.52
CA SER A 152 -9.81 11.85 -18.36
C SER A 152 -8.48 12.34 -18.93
N ALA A 153 -8.57 12.93 -20.13
CA ALA A 153 -7.65 13.86 -20.80
C ALA A 153 -6.12 13.71 -20.59
N ARG A 154 -5.50 13.13 -21.64
CA ARG A 154 -4.14 13.34 -22.21
C ARG A 154 -2.88 13.26 -21.32
N GLU A 155 -1.93 12.45 -21.83
CA GLU A 155 -0.50 12.27 -21.52
C GLU A 155 -0.02 11.25 -20.46
N HIS A 156 -0.87 10.63 -19.63
CA HIS A 156 -0.42 9.63 -18.63
C HIS A 156 -1.14 8.26 -18.70
N ASN A 157 -1.60 7.84 -19.87
CA ASN A 157 -2.55 6.73 -20.01
C ASN A 157 -1.94 5.30 -19.88
N LEU A 158 -0.64 5.13 -20.09
CA LEU A 158 0.00 3.79 -20.14
C LEU A 158 0.47 3.26 -18.80
N SER A 159 1.08 4.10 -17.97
CA SER A 159 1.47 3.74 -16.61
C SER A 159 0.23 3.37 -15.79
N ARG A 160 -0.88 4.10 -15.94
CA ARG A 160 -2.16 3.74 -15.33
C ARG A 160 -2.67 2.38 -15.83
N LYS A 161 -2.74 2.15 -17.14
CA LYS A 161 -3.11 0.84 -17.70
C LYS A 161 -2.29 -0.32 -17.13
N ALA A 162 -0.98 -0.17 -17.02
CA ALA A 162 -0.11 -1.18 -16.42
C ALA A 162 -0.40 -1.38 -14.91
N LEU A 163 -0.66 -0.31 -14.17
CA LEU A 163 -1.08 -0.39 -12.76
C LEU A 163 -2.43 -1.11 -12.61
N ARG A 164 -3.41 -0.89 -13.50
CA ARG A 164 -4.71 -1.60 -13.50
C ARG A 164 -4.53 -3.09 -13.67
N ILE A 165 -3.74 -3.48 -14.66
CA ILE A 165 -3.48 -4.88 -14.99
C ILE A 165 -2.76 -5.57 -13.82
N ARG A 166 -1.80 -4.88 -13.18
CA ARG A 166 -1.15 -5.36 -11.97
C ARG A 166 -2.12 -5.48 -10.80
N ALA A 167 -2.96 -4.48 -10.58
CA ALA A 167 -4.00 -4.49 -9.57
C ALA A 167 -4.94 -5.68 -9.75
N LEU A 168 -5.35 -5.95 -10.98
CA LEU A 168 -6.19 -7.10 -11.32
C LEU A 168 -5.49 -8.43 -11.03
N ALA A 169 -4.19 -8.53 -11.36
CA ALA A 169 -3.38 -9.72 -11.08
C ALA A 169 -3.28 -10.00 -9.58
N ASP A 170 -2.91 -8.99 -8.79
CA ASP A 170 -2.80 -9.10 -7.34
C ASP A 170 -4.18 -9.45 -6.73
N PHE A 171 -5.28 -8.90 -7.27
CA PHE A 171 -6.64 -9.26 -6.88
C PHE A 171 -6.92 -10.76 -7.09
N TYR A 172 -6.83 -11.27 -8.33
CA TYR A 172 -7.10 -12.68 -8.62
C TYR A 172 -6.20 -13.64 -7.82
N TYR A 173 -4.91 -13.31 -7.72
CA TYR A 173 -3.96 -14.10 -6.93
C TYR A 173 -4.39 -14.20 -5.46
N SER A 174 -4.77 -13.08 -4.87
CA SER A 174 -5.18 -13.03 -3.48
C SER A 174 -6.46 -13.84 -3.20
N GLN A 175 -7.41 -13.81 -4.13
CA GLN A 175 -8.67 -14.55 -4.01
C GLN A 175 -8.46 -16.06 -4.19
N ALA A 176 -7.60 -16.46 -5.14
CA ALA A 176 -7.21 -17.85 -5.31
C ALA A 176 -6.54 -18.41 -4.04
N ALA A 177 -5.63 -17.65 -3.43
CA ALA A 177 -4.99 -18.00 -2.17
C ALA A 177 -6.00 -18.16 -1.02
N ALA A 178 -6.90 -17.19 -0.84
CA ALA A 178 -7.94 -17.28 0.18
C ALA A 178 -8.79 -18.55 0.00
N LEU A 179 -9.31 -18.80 -1.21
CA LEU A 179 -10.12 -19.99 -1.51
C LEU A 179 -9.36 -21.31 -1.30
N HIS A 180 -8.10 -21.36 -1.73
CA HIS A 180 -7.24 -22.53 -1.56
C HIS A 180 -7.17 -22.96 -0.10
N HIS A 181 -6.89 -22.01 0.80
CA HIS A 181 -6.73 -22.29 2.22
C HIS A 181 -8.05 -22.47 2.96
N LEU A 182 -9.12 -21.76 2.57
CA LEU A 182 -10.45 -21.95 3.18
C LEU A 182 -10.99 -23.36 2.96
N SER A 183 -10.78 -23.93 1.78
CA SER A 183 -11.28 -25.28 1.46
C SER A 183 -10.56 -26.41 2.22
N SER A 184 -9.37 -26.13 2.76
CA SER A 184 -8.53 -27.11 3.46
C SER A 184 -8.37 -26.80 4.96
N ALA A 185 -8.95 -25.70 5.45
CA ALA A 185 -8.81 -25.29 6.84
C ALA A 185 -9.68 -26.14 7.77
N GLU A 186 -9.04 -26.82 8.73
CA GLU A 186 -9.73 -27.52 9.82
C GLU A 186 -10.36 -26.55 10.83
N THR A 187 -9.81 -25.34 10.94
CA THR A 187 -10.27 -24.30 11.88
C THR A 187 -10.15 -22.93 11.25
N LEU A 188 -11.21 -22.12 11.39
CA LEU A 188 -11.24 -20.73 10.97
C LEU A 188 -11.21 -19.84 12.20
N LEU A 189 -10.23 -18.95 12.29
CA LEU A 189 -10.11 -18.00 13.38
C LEU A 189 -10.76 -16.67 13.01
N THR A 190 -11.35 -16.01 13.99
CA THR A 190 -11.60 -14.56 13.92
C THR A 190 -10.29 -13.79 14.12
N LEU A 191 -10.22 -12.53 13.68
CA LEU A 191 -9.02 -11.69 13.89
C LEU A 191 -8.64 -11.57 15.39
N PRO A 192 -9.59 -11.36 16.34
CA PRO A 192 -9.26 -11.36 17.76
C PRO A 192 -8.73 -12.71 18.27
N GLU A 193 -9.26 -13.84 17.79
CA GLU A 193 -8.75 -15.17 18.18
C GLU A 193 -7.34 -15.41 17.65
N LEU A 194 -7.05 -14.97 16.41
CA LEU A 194 -5.71 -15.01 15.84
C LEU A 194 -4.72 -14.18 16.65
N VAL A 195 -5.11 -12.98 17.08
CA VAL A 195 -4.26 -12.14 17.93
C VAL A 195 -4.08 -12.76 19.32
N LYS A 196 -5.14 -13.37 19.88
CA LYS A 196 -5.09 -14.03 21.19
C LYS A 196 -4.22 -15.29 21.18
N SER A 197 -4.06 -15.97 20.04
CA SER A 197 -3.18 -17.13 19.92
C SER A 197 -1.69 -16.76 19.82
N ALA A 198 -1.38 -15.46 19.67
CA ALA A 198 -0.01 -14.97 19.56
C ALA A 198 0.79 -15.19 20.86
N SER A 199 1.97 -15.80 20.72
CA SER A 199 2.92 -15.94 21.83
C SER A 199 4.00 -14.87 21.72
N PHE A 200 3.91 -13.84 22.57
CA PHE A 200 4.92 -12.78 22.65
C PHE A 200 6.16 -13.25 23.40
N LYS A 201 7.33 -12.96 22.84
CA LYS A 201 8.64 -13.25 23.44
C LYS A 201 9.46 -11.98 23.52
N SER A 202 10.08 -11.73 24.67
CA SER A 202 11.07 -10.67 24.81
C SER A 202 12.30 -10.97 23.94
N VAL A 203 12.58 -10.11 22.98
CA VAL A 203 13.74 -10.23 22.07
C VAL A 203 14.86 -9.23 22.41
N ALA A 204 14.54 -8.18 23.17
CA ALA A 204 15.46 -7.22 23.74
C ALA A 204 14.79 -6.49 24.91
N PRO A 205 15.52 -5.77 25.77
CA PRO A 205 14.92 -4.87 26.75
C PRO A 205 13.93 -3.91 26.09
N GLY A 206 12.67 -3.92 26.56
CA GLY A 206 11.60 -3.08 26.01
C GLY A 206 11.09 -3.47 24.63
N ILE A 207 11.42 -4.66 24.11
CA ILE A 207 10.97 -5.13 22.79
C ILE A 207 10.47 -6.58 22.89
N GLU A 208 9.20 -6.79 22.57
CA GLU A 208 8.58 -8.11 22.42
C GLU A 208 8.23 -8.38 20.96
N HIS A 209 8.30 -9.64 20.55
CA HIS A 209 7.96 -10.10 19.21
C HIS A 209 7.00 -11.29 19.26
N ALA A 210 6.03 -11.30 18.34
CA ALA A 210 5.17 -12.44 18.07
C ALA A 210 4.96 -12.62 16.56
N VAL A 211 4.59 -13.83 16.15
CA VAL A 211 4.15 -14.13 14.79
C VAL A 211 2.69 -14.53 14.83
N LEU A 212 1.85 -13.79 14.11
CA LEU A 212 0.47 -14.18 13.82
C LEU A 212 0.50 -15.11 12.62
N SER A 213 -0.13 -16.28 12.74
CA SER A 213 -0.26 -17.23 11.64
C SER A 213 -1.57 -18.00 11.77
N GLY A 214 -2.43 -17.94 10.77
CA GLY A 214 -3.68 -18.71 10.78
C GLY A 214 -4.61 -18.37 9.63
N VAL A 215 -5.55 -19.27 9.35
CA VAL A 215 -6.60 -19.06 8.35
C VAL A 215 -7.77 -18.34 8.99
N THR A 216 -8.16 -17.22 8.39
CA THR A 216 -9.32 -16.43 8.80
C THR A 216 -10.43 -16.56 7.74
N GLY A 217 -11.64 -16.07 8.02
CA GLY A 217 -12.81 -16.31 7.16
C GLY A 217 -12.71 -15.72 5.74
N LEU A 218 -13.75 -15.91 4.91
CA LEU A 218 -13.76 -15.66 3.45
C LEU A 218 -13.21 -14.30 2.93
N ARG A 219 -13.06 -13.29 3.80
CA ARG A 219 -12.55 -11.95 3.46
C ARG A 219 -11.10 -11.71 3.85
N CYS A 220 -10.51 -12.60 4.62
CA CYS A 220 -9.17 -12.49 5.17
C CYS A 220 -8.52 -13.86 4.98
N GLY A 221 -7.61 -13.98 4.01
CA GLY A 221 -6.94 -15.24 3.68
C GLY A 221 -6.11 -15.78 4.85
N PRO A 222 -5.22 -16.76 4.64
CA PRO A 222 -4.23 -17.06 5.66
C PRO A 222 -3.44 -15.77 5.97
N ILE A 223 -3.45 -15.34 7.22
CA ILE A 223 -2.70 -14.18 7.66
C ILE A 223 -1.40 -14.69 8.24
N ARG A 224 -0.29 -14.14 7.75
CA ARG A 224 1.02 -14.22 8.39
C ARG A 224 1.52 -12.80 8.65
N ALA A 225 1.82 -12.49 9.90
CA ALA A 225 2.31 -11.17 10.27
C ALA A 225 3.30 -11.21 11.44
N ASN A 226 4.27 -10.32 11.41
CA ASN A 226 5.18 -10.08 12.53
C ASN A 226 4.66 -8.89 13.34
N VAL A 227 4.56 -9.08 14.66
CA VAL A 227 4.15 -8.05 15.61
C VAL A 227 5.34 -7.71 16.50
N LEU A 228 5.68 -6.43 16.60
CA LEU A 228 6.66 -5.91 17.54
C LEU A 228 5.93 -4.99 18.53
N ARG A 229 6.08 -5.24 19.83
CA ARG A 229 5.64 -4.32 20.88
C ARG A 229 6.88 -3.67 21.47
N VAL A 230 6.90 -2.35 21.45
CA VAL A 230 8.02 -1.54 21.91
C VAL A 230 7.56 -0.69 23.07
N ASP A 231 8.27 -0.76 24.20
CA ASP A 231 8.09 0.12 25.32
C ASP A 231 8.86 1.42 25.07
N PRO A 232 8.16 2.55 24.81
CA PRO A 232 8.83 3.79 24.47
C PRO A 232 9.43 4.52 25.68
N LEU A 233 9.33 3.98 26.90
CA LEU A 233 10.13 4.43 28.06
C LEU A 233 11.53 3.83 28.05
N VAL A 234 11.67 2.61 27.53
CA VAL A 234 12.97 1.91 27.42
C VAL A 234 13.64 2.20 26.08
N ARG A 235 12.82 2.36 25.03
CA ARG A 235 13.29 2.54 23.66
C ARG A 235 12.87 3.88 23.07
N LYS A 236 13.80 4.55 22.40
CA LYS A 236 13.54 5.73 21.57
C LYS A 236 13.20 5.26 20.17
N LEU A 237 12.20 5.90 19.56
CA LEU A 237 11.78 5.59 18.19
C LEU A 237 12.46 6.57 17.24
N SER A 238 13.66 6.22 16.77
CA SER A 238 14.46 7.08 15.89
C SER A 238 14.00 6.90 14.44
N CYS A 239 13.27 7.87 13.92
CA CYS A 239 12.73 7.93 12.56
C CYS A 239 13.82 8.48 11.65
N CYS A 240 14.39 7.64 10.80
CA CYS A 240 15.60 7.97 10.05
C CYS A 240 15.39 7.89 8.54
N ASP A 241 16.03 8.80 7.81
CA ASP A 241 16.42 8.55 6.42
C ASP A 241 17.58 7.56 6.41
N VAL A 242 17.39 6.42 5.75
CA VAL A 242 18.39 5.34 5.71
C VAL A 242 18.95 5.12 4.32
N ARG A 243 18.80 6.07 3.39
CA ARG A 243 19.28 5.93 2.00
C ARG A 243 20.79 5.83 1.88
N SER A 244 21.55 6.32 2.88
CA SER A 244 23.01 6.25 2.87
C SER A 244 23.53 4.83 3.10
N THR A 245 24.68 4.51 2.52
CA THR A 245 25.35 3.21 2.70
C THR A 245 25.62 2.91 4.17
N GLU A 246 26.03 3.91 4.94
CA GLU A 246 26.27 3.78 6.38
C GLU A 246 25.02 3.32 7.13
N MET A 247 23.87 3.94 6.85
CA MET A 247 22.62 3.55 7.49
C MET A 247 22.14 2.17 7.03
N GLN A 248 22.39 1.78 5.77
CA GLN A 248 22.08 0.42 5.31
C GLN A 248 22.93 -0.65 6.02
N GLU A 249 24.18 -0.35 6.35
CA GLU A 249 25.01 -1.27 7.15
C GLU A 249 24.57 -1.27 8.62
N ARG A 250 24.21 -0.11 9.18
CA ARG A 250 23.64 0.00 10.54
C ARG A 250 22.44 -0.93 10.74
N LEU A 251 21.58 -1.07 9.73
CA LEU A 251 20.40 -1.96 9.79
C LEU A 251 20.75 -3.46 9.87
N LYS A 252 21.97 -3.86 9.55
CA LYS A 252 22.43 -5.26 9.58
C LYS A 252 23.16 -5.61 10.88
N GLU A 253 23.41 -4.63 11.74
CA GLU A 253 24.15 -4.85 12.97
C GLU A 253 23.34 -5.71 13.97
N PRO A 254 23.98 -6.61 14.74
CA PRO A 254 23.29 -7.55 15.62
C PRO A 254 22.44 -6.94 16.74
N ASP A 255 22.64 -5.65 17.03
CA ASP A 255 21.90 -4.89 18.04
C ASP A 255 20.81 -3.99 17.42
N CYS A 256 20.64 -4.04 16.09
CA CYS A 256 19.64 -3.25 15.39
C CYS A 256 18.26 -3.91 15.47
N TYR A 257 17.29 -3.17 15.98
CA TYR A 257 15.86 -3.52 15.95
C TYR A 257 15.15 -2.38 15.25
N ALA A 258 14.47 -2.68 14.15
CA ALA A 258 13.89 -1.64 13.31
C ALA A 258 12.73 -2.16 12.47
N VAL A 259 11.97 -1.23 11.93
CA VAL A 259 10.95 -1.50 10.91
C VAL A 259 11.09 -0.51 9.76
N SER A 260 10.54 -0.86 8.60
CA SER A 260 10.42 0.08 7.47
C SER A 260 9.56 1.29 7.84
N GLY A 261 9.87 2.42 7.21
CA GLY A 261 9.26 3.70 7.52
C GLY A 261 8.12 4.14 6.61
N GLY A 262 8.03 5.45 6.41
CA GLY A 262 7.03 6.16 5.61
C GLY A 262 7.30 6.10 4.11
N PHE A 263 6.36 6.66 3.34
CA PHE A 263 6.38 6.64 1.89
C PHE A 263 7.53 7.45 1.28
N PHE A 264 7.89 7.08 0.06
CA PHE A 264 8.83 7.80 -0.79
C PHE A 264 8.38 7.74 -2.25
N LEU A 265 8.82 8.69 -3.06
CA LEU A 265 8.54 8.67 -4.50
C LEU A 265 9.22 7.47 -5.15
N PHE A 266 8.46 6.65 -5.85
CA PHE A 266 9.02 5.47 -6.50
C PHE A 266 8.29 5.05 -7.75
N SER A 267 6.96 4.96 -7.73
CA SER A 267 6.18 4.39 -8.83
C SER A 267 5.48 5.45 -9.69
N GLU A 268 5.65 6.72 -9.37
CA GLU A 268 5.06 7.83 -10.11
C GLU A 268 5.81 8.08 -11.43
N ALA A 269 5.08 8.34 -12.52
CA ALA A 269 5.68 8.50 -13.84
C ALA A 269 5.10 9.69 -14.62
N PRO A 270 5.94 10.60 -15.16
CA PRO A 270 7.35 10.83 -14.82
C PRO A 270 7.50 11.63 -13.51
N ILE A 271 8.47 11.27 -12.67
CA ILE A 271 8.96 12.14 -11.57
C ILE A 271 9.89 13.18 -12.20
N LEU A 272 9.40 14.42 -12.31
CA LEU A 272 10.15 15.53 -12.87
C LEU A 272 10.86 16.32 -11.76
N GLU A 273 12.04 16.85 -12.11
CA GLU A 273 12.73 17.83 -11.27
C GLU A 273 11.79 19.01 -10.93
N PRO A 274 11.86 19.55 -9.70
CA PRO A 274 12.89 19.33 -8.69
C PRO A 274 12.68 18.11 -7.78
N SER A 275 11.58 17.35 -7.94
CA SER A 275 11.38 16.11 -7.19
C SER A 275 12.22 14.98 -7.76
N LYS A 276 12.69 14.08 -6.89
CA LYS A 276 13.56 12.97 -7.25
C LYS A 276 12.97 11.66 -6.76
N ARG A 277 13.29 10.59 -7.50
CA ARG A 277 12.99 9.24 -7.05
C ARG A 277 13.65 9.01 -5.70
N THR A 278 12.91 8.38 -4.80
CA THR A 278 13.22 8.13 -3.39
C THR A 278 13.12 9.32 -2.45
N ASP A 279 12.63 10.48 -2.91
CA ASP A 279 12.32 11.58 -1.98
C ASP A 279 11.24 11.15 -0.98
N PRO A 280 11.39 11.47 0.31
CA PRO A 280 10.40 11.17 1.32
C PRO A 280 9.09 11.92 1.05
N VAL A 281 7.97 11.26 1.31
CA VAL A 281 6.62 11.81 1.17
C VAL A 281 6.00 11.97 2.55
N GLY A 282 5.79 13.23 2.96
CA GLY A 282 5.26 13.58 4.29
C GLY A 282 6.35 13.82 5.34
N LEU A 283 5.93 14.14 6.57
CA LEU A 283 6.80 14.52 7.67
C LEU A 283 7.92 13.48 7.93
N LEU A 284 9.14 13.97 8.10
CA LEU A 284 10.25 13.20 8.67
C LEU A 284 11.05 14.10 9.62
N VAL A 285 11.10 13.71 10.88
CA VAL A 285 11.91 14.36 11.92
C VAL A 285 12.84 13.32 12.53
N THR A 286 14.13 13.62 12.53
CA THR A 286 15.17 12.78 13.12
C THR A 286 15.89 13.61 14.17
N ASP A 287 15.86 13.17 15.43
CA ASP A 287 16.56 13.82 16.55
C ASP A 287 16.25 15.33 16.69
N GLY A 288 14.98 15.68 16.48
CA GLY A 288 14.47 17.04 16.53
C GLY A 288 14.75 17.88 15.28
N ALA A 289 15.55 17.39 14.34
CA ALA A 289 15.78 18.04 13.06
C ALA A 289 14.70 17.63 12.06
N VAL A 290 14.05 18.63 11.44
CA VAL A 290 13.08 18.39 10.36
C VAL A 290 13.84 18.07 9.08
N VAL A 291 13.86 16.79 8.71
CA VAL A 291 14.48 16.30 7.46
C VAL A 291 13.54 16.53 6.28
N ASN A 292 12.24 16.32 6.48
CA ASN A 292 11.20 16.63 5.51
C ASN A 292 9.99 17.26 6.23
N PRO A 293 9.51 18.44 5.82
CA PRO A 293 8.36 19.08 6.46
C PRO A 293 7.05 18.33 6.15
N PRO A 294 5.97 18.55 6.92
CA PRO A 294 4.67 17.94 6.69
C PRO A 294 3.96 18.61 5.50
N ILE A 295 4.50 18.39 4.30
CA ILE A 295 3.97 18.95 3.05
C ILE A 295 2.54 18.50 2.79
N PHE A 296 2.21 17.26 3.16
CA PHE A 296 0.89 16.66 3.03
C PHE A 296 0.26 16.49 4.41
N ASN A 297 -1.06 16.69 4.53
CA ASN A 297 -1.79 16.30 5.73
C ASN A 297 -1.82 14.76 5.83
N ARG A 298 -1.03 14.17 6.71
CA ARG A 298 -0.90 12.70 6.82
C ARG A 298 -0.94 12.24 8.26
N GLY A 299 -1.59 11.10 8.51
CA GLY A 299 -1.37 10.31 9.71
C GLY A 299 0.13 10.05 9.91
N SER A 300 0.61 10.31 11.12
CA SER A 300 2.03 10.30 11.47
C SER A 300 2.24 9.67 12.84
N LEU A 301 3.31 8.88 12.97
CA LEU A 301 3.85 8.51 14.27
C LEU A 301 4.74 9.64 14.78
N VAL A 302 4.50 10.12 15.99
CA VAL A 302 5.21 11.27 16.57
C VAL A 302 5.65 10.93 18.00
N ASP A 303 6.96 10.97 18.22
CA ASP A 303 7.62 10.87 19.53
C ASP A 303 7.97 12.28 20.03
N TYR A 304 7.29 12.72 21.09
CA TYR A 304 7.54 14.00 21.77
C TYR A 304 8.57 13.86 22.91
N GLY A 305 9.13 12.67 23.11
CA GLY A 305 10.09 12.36 24.16
C GLY A 305 9.43 11.94 25.48
N VAL A 306 10.22 12.00 26.55
CA VAL A 306 9.79 11.61 27.91
C VAL A 306 9.56 12.87 28.75
N TRP A 307 8.35 12.99 29.31
CA TRP A 307 7.94 14.10 30.15
C TRP A 307 7.35 13.58 31.46
N GLY A 308 7.89 14.02 32.59
CA GLY A 308 7.40 13.61 33.91
C GLY A 308 7.45 12.08 34.15
N GLY A 309 8.45 11.40 33.58
CA GLY A 309 8.59 9.94 33.67
C GLY A 309 7.65 9.13 32.76
N LYS A 310 6.92 9.78 31.85
CA LYS A 310 6.06 9.13 30.86
C LYS A 310 6.56 9.42 29.46
N SER A 311 6.60 8.41 28.60
CA SER A 311 6.85 8.60 27.18
C SER A 311 5.60 9.14 26.51
N VAL A 312 5.77 10.12 25.62
CA VAL A 312 4.68 10.77 24.91
C VAL A 312 4.84 10.47 23.42
N VAL A 313 4.38 9.28 23.03
CA VAL A 313 4.28 8.87 21.63
C VAL A 313 2.81 8.89 21.20
N LYS A 314 2.53 9.44 20.02
CA LYS A 314 1.18 9.52 19.46
C LYS A 314 1.17 9.10 18.01
N VAL A 315 0.02 8.59 17.58
CA VAL A 315 -0.35 8.51 16.17
C VAL A 315 -1.43 9.55 15.92
N THR A 316 -1.14 10.53 15.06
CA THR A 316 -2.01 11.68 14.80
C THR A 316 -1.82 12.19 13.38
N GLU A 317 -2.85 12.80 12.82
CA GLU A 317 -2.71 13.60 11.60
C GLU A 317 -1.79 14.80 11.84
N MET A 318 -1.00 15.12 10.83
CA MET A 318 -0.08 16.24 10.83
C MET A 318 -0.16 16.98 9.50
N SER A 319 -0.56 18.25 9.57
CA SER A 319 -0.49 19.19 8.45
C SER A 319 0.63 20.21 8.66
N SER A 320 0.89 21.03 7.65
CA SER A 320 1.81 22.16 7.75
C SER A 320 1.22 23.38 8.46
N GLU A 321 -0.05 23.38 8.84
CA GLU A 321 -0.62 24.54 9.55
C GLU A 321 0.09 24.77 10.88
N TYR A 322 0.35 26.04 11.19
CA TYR A 322 1.13 26.51 12.34
C TYR A 322 2.62 26.13 12.33
N TRP A 323 3.10 25.41 11.31
CA TRP A 323 4.53 25.22 11.11
C TRP A 323 5.17 26.51 10.62
N THR A 324 6.40 26.74 11.08
CA THR A 324 7.18 27.90 10.70
C THR A 324 8.37 27.48 9.87
N PHE A 325 8.61 28.14 8.75
CA PHE A 325 9.86 28.04 8.01
C PHE A 325 10.66 29.34 8.12
N THR A 326 11.98 29.24 8.01
CA THR A 326 12.91 30.37 7.94
C THR A 326 13.87 30.12 6.79
N VAL A 327 14.13 31.14 5.97
CA VAL A 327 15.14 31.07 4.91
C VAL A 327 16.50 31.37 5.54
N GLU A 328 17.40 30.40 5.44
CA GLU A 328 18.75 30.50 6.00
C GLU A 328 19.59 31.51 5.21
N GLY A 329 20.42 32.30 5.92
CA GLY A 329 21.40 33.18 5.27
C GLY A 329 20.84 34.47 4.65
N CYS A 330 19.64 34.91 5.03
CA CYS A 330 19.08 36.20 4.62
C CYS A 330 19.24 37.27 5.71
N ASP A 331 19.49 38.52 5.30
CA ASP A 331 19.63 39.68 6.19
C ASP A 331 18.27 40.18 6.73
N GLU A 332 17.19 39.93 5.99
CA GLU A 332 15.83 40.30 6.39
C GLU A 332 15.10 39.16 7.12
N PRO A 333 14.12 39.45 7.99
CA PRO A 333 13.33 38.41 8.64
C PRO A 333 12.46 37.65 7.62
N THR A 334 12.92 36.47 7.24
CA THR A 334 12.24 35.53 6.33
C THR A 334 11.38 34.48 7.05
N LYS A 335 11.33 34.54 8.38
CA LYS A 335 10.51 33.63 9.19
C LYS A 335 9.03 33.85 8.85
N ARG A 336 8.33 32.77 8.48
CA ARG A 336 6.89 32.78 8.17
C ARG A 336 6.21 31.56 8.78
N THR A 337 4.98 31.74 9.25
CA THR A 337 4.14 30.66 9.77
C THR A 337 3.06 30.33 8.77
N VAL A 338 2.98 29.08 8.34
CA VAL A 338 1.92 28.60 7.46
C VAL A 338 0.61 28.68 8.20
N SER A 339 -0.29 29.51 7.69
CA SER A 339 -1.61 29.75 8.30
C SER A 339 -2.69 28.90 7.66
N TRP A 340 -2.47 28.47 6.41
CA TRP A 340 -3.46 27.73 5.62
C TRP A 340 -2.80 26.60 4.83
N HIS A 341 -3.38 25.41 4.89
CA HIS A 341 -2.98 24.25 4.08
C HIS A 341 -4.03 23.96 3.00
N ASN A 342 -3.62 24.04 1.73
CA ASN A 342 -4.48 23.83 0.56
C ASN A 342 -5.85 24.54 0.62
N PRO A 343 -5.92 25.85 0.93
CA PRO A 343 -7.21 26.53 1.06
C PRO A 343 -7.98 26.49 -0.28
N PRO A 344 -9.27 26.08 -0.29
CA PRO A 344 -9.99 25.74 -1.53
C PRO A 344 -10.30 26.95 -2.41
N ASN A 345 -10.43 28.14 -1.83
CA ASN A 345 -10.70 29.39 -2.55
C ASN A 345 -9.43 30.17 -2.88
N GLY A 346 -8.28 29.49 -2.91
CA GLY A 346 -6.98 30.12 -2.92
C GLY A 346 -6.62 30.67 -1.54
N PRO A 347 -5.47 31.35 -1.42
CA PRO A 347 -5.01 31.82 -0.12
C PRO A 347 -6.03 32.87 0.41
N PRO A 348 -6.32 32.95 1.72
CA PRO A 348 -7.16 34.02 2.30
C PRO A 348 -6.31 35.28 2.57
N GLY A 349 -6.73 36.43 2.03
CA GLY A 349 -5.91 37.65 1.88
C GLY A 349 -4.96 37.99 3.03
N GLY A 350 -3.65 37.94 2.77
CA GLY A 350 -2.57 38.46 3.64
C GLY A 350 -1.72 37.40 4.36
N ASP A 351 -2.16 36.16 4.40
CA ASP A 351 -1.51 35.09 5.16
C ASP A 351 -0.58 34.20 4.31
N THR A 352 0.23 33.40 4.99
CA THR A 352 1.07 32.38 4.33
C THR A 352 0.27 31.10 4.10
N SER A 353 0.19 30.64 2.86
CA SER A 353 -0.55 29.44 2.47
C SER A 353 0.35 28.44 1.75
N LEU A 354 0.21 27.15 2.06
CA LEU A 354 0.92 26.07 1.41
C LEU A 354 -0.01 25.34 0.43
N PHE A 355 0.48 25.09 -0.78
CA PHE A 355 -0.21 24.33 -1.83
C PHE A 355 0.60 23.11 -2.24
N ASN A 356 0.03 21.91 -2.12
CA ASN A 356 0.65 20.66 -2.55
C ASN A 356 -0.19 19.96 -3.65
N ARG A 357 0.21 18.75 -4.05
CA ARG A 357 -0.43 18.02 -5.15
C ARG A 357 -1.85 17.52 -4.90
N ALA A 358 -2.35 17.60 -3.66
CA ALA A 358 -3.75 17.37 -3.32
C ALA A 358 -4.64 18.59 -3.63
N TYR A 359 -4.05 19.78 -3.82
CA TYR A 359 -4.74 20.94 -4.37
C TYR A 359 -4.82 20.88 -5.91
N GLY A 360 -3.72 20.51 -6.57
CA GLY A 360 -3.66 20.37 -8.01
C GLY A 360 -2.25 20.38 -8.58
N LEU A 361 -2.14 20.52 -9.90
CA LEU A 361 -0.85 20.51 -10.59
C LEU A 361 -0.09 21.84 -10.45
N ARG A 362 -0.81 22.96 -10.26
CA ARG A 362 -0.26 24.32 -10.18
C ARG A 362 -0.88 25.08 -9.01
N SER A 363 -0.09 25.97 -8.42
CA SER A 363 -0.57 26.89 -7.39
C SER A 363 -1.43 28.01 -7.99
N PRO A 364 -2.22 28.71 -7.17
CA PRO A 364 -2.73 30.03 -7.53
C PRO A 364 -1.59 31.00 -7.85
N ALA A 365 -1.92 32.06 -8.59
CA ALA A 365 -1.01 33.21 -8.70
C ALA A 365 -0.92 33.92 -7.34
N PRO A 366 0.29 34.32 -6.89
CA PRO A 366 0.44 35.17 -5.71
C PRO A 366 -0.34 36.47 -5.86
N TRP A 367 -0.82 37.02 -4.74
CA TRP A 367 -1.37 38.37 -4.74
C TRP A 367 -0.29 39.44 -4.94
N LYS A 368 -0.76 40.68 -5.06
CA LYS A 368 0.11 41.84 -4.94
C LYS A 368 0.89 41.79 -3.62
N ASN A 369 2.19 42.09 -3.69
CA ASN A 369 3.15 42.05 -2.58
C ASN A 369 3.36 40.66 -1.95
N HIS A 370 3.08 39.59 -2.71
CA HIS A 370 3.36 38.22 -2.32
C HIS A 370 4.24 37.53 -3.36
N VAL A 371 4.87 36.45 -2.91
CA VAL A 371 5.74 35.60 -3.72
C VAL A 371 5.36 34.13 -3.52
N ALA A 372 5.41 33.35 -4.61
CA ALA A 372 5.32 31.91 -4.60
C ALA A 372 6.72 31.32 -4.46
N LEU A 373 6.90 30.46 -3.46
CA LEU A 373 8.12 29.72 -3.15
C LEU A 373 7.93 28.27 -3.59
N THR A 374 8.68 27.80 -4.59
CA THR A 374 8.69 26.38 -4.95
C THR A 374 9.66 25.64 -4.04
N VAL A 375 9.17 24.69 -3.25
CA VAL A 375 9.96 23.99 -2.22
C VAL A 375 9.91 22.48 -2.40
N VAL A 376 11.04 21.81 -2.16
CA VAL A 376 11.15 20.34 -2.05
C VAL A 376 11.98 20.03 -0.82
N GLY A 377 11.39 19.32 0.15
CA GLY A 377 12.01 19.10 1.45
C GLY A 377 12.41 20.41 2.15
N THR A 378 13.69 20.52 2.49
CA THR A 378 14.28 21.71 3.12
C THR A 378 14.91 22.68 2.11
N GLN A 379 14.63 22.54 0.81
CA GLN A 379 15.22 23.40 -0.23
C GLN A 379 14.17 24.32 -0.83
N LEU A 380 14.47 25.63 -0.85
CA LEU A 380 13.82 26.61 -1.70
C LEU A 380 14.46 26.55 -3.09
N ILE A 381 13.68 26.15 -4.09
CA ILE A 381 14.15 25.93 -5.45
C ILE A 381 14.07 27.21 -6.27
N SER A 382 12.93 27.90 -6.20
CA SER A 382 12.67 29.11 -6.98
C SER A 382 11.62 29.99 -6.33
N MET A 383 11.64 31.28 -6.71
CA MET A 383 10.66 32.29 -6.32
C MET A 383 9.99 32.84 -7.58
N SER A 384 8.68 33.08 -7.52
CA SER A 384 7.89 33.59 -8.65
C SER A 384 6.78 34.53 -8.19
N HIS A 385 6.42 35.50 -9.03
CA HIS A 385 5.22 36.34 -8.86
C HIS A 385 4.05 35.87 -9.74
N SER A 386 4.13 34.65 -10.27
CA SER A 386 3.07 34.00 -11.04
C SER A 386 2.76 32.60 -10.49
N ALA A 387 1.66 32.00 -10.96
CA ALA A 387 1.31 30.62 -10.67
C ALA A 387 2.48 29.68 -11.00
N SER A 388 2.79 28.78 -10.09
CA SER A 388 3.96 27.87 -10.20
C SER A 388 3.51 26.42 -10.20
N ASP A 389 4.28 25.57 -10.88
CA ASP A 389 4.01 24.13 -10.89
C ASP A 389 4.35 23.56 -9.51
N ILE A 390 3.46 22.73 -8.97
CA ILE A 390 3.64 22.13 -7.66
C ILE A 390 4.49 20.86 -7.81
N PRO A 391 5.68 20.76 -7.20
CA PRO A 391 6.51 19.55 -7.27
C PRO A 391 5.82 18.34 -6.63
N LEU A 392 6.18 17.13 -7.06
CA LEU A 392 5.49 15.92 -6.61
C LEU A 392 5.71 15.61 -5.12
N ALA A 393 6.96 15.71 -4.63
CA ALA A 393 7.32 15.59 -3.21
C ALA A 393 7.50 16.96 -2.53
N GLY A 394 6.84 17.99 -3.05
CA GLY A 394 7.05 19.36 -2.61
C GLY A 394 5.76 20.17 -2.57
N ALA A 395 5.94 21.47 -2.41
CA ALA A 395 4.84 22.42 -2.36
C ALA A 395 5.21 23.73 -3.06
N VAL A 396 4.19 24.54 -3.30
CA VAL A 396 4.35 25.98 -3.50
C VAL A 396 3.79 26.70 -2.28
N ILE A 397 4.60 27.56 -1.66
CA ILE A 397 4.17 28.38 -0.53
C ILE A 397 3.96 29.81 -1.02
N ILE A 398 2.76 30.36 -0.87
CA ILE A 398 2.47 31.76 -1.17
C ILE A 398 2.54 32.55 0.14
N CYS A 399 3.39 33.56 0.21
CA CYS A 399 3.62 34.35 1.42
C CYS A 399 3.97 35.80 1.10
N PRO A 400 3.91 36.72 2.08
CA PRO A 400 4.33 38.11 1.90
C PRO A 400 5.77 38.19 1.37
N GLU A 401 5.97 39.04 0.37
CA GLU A 401 7.23 39.12 -0.37
C GLU A 401 8.44 39.41 0.51
N PHE A 402 9.58 38.84 0.12
CA PHE A 402 10.90 39.07 0.68
C PHE A 402 11.95 38.74 -0.39
N THR A 403 13.20 39.04 -0.12
CA THR A 403 14.31 38.74 -1.05
C THR A 403 15.15 37.56 -0.55
N ALA A 404 15.49 36.64 -1.45
CA ALA A 404 16.42 35.55 -1.19
C ALA A 404 17.08 35.08 -2.50
N SER A 405 18.32 34.59 -2.41
CA SER A 405 18.98 33.88 -3.50
C SER A 405 18.41 32.45 -3.61
N CYS A 406 18.13 31.98 -4.83
CA CYS A 406 17.68 30.62 -5.08
C CYS A 406 18.71 29.84 -5.93
N PRO A 407 18.93 28.53 -5.68
CA PRO A 407 18.34 27.75 -4.59
C PRO A 407 18.99 28.07 -3.23
N CYS A 408 18.25 27.89 -2.14
CA CYS A 408 18.76 28.02 -0.78
C CYS A 408 18.04 27.08 0.21
N THR A 409 18.51 27.04 1.47
CA THR A 409 17.96 26.14 2.49
C THR A 409 16.88 26.83 3.33
N LEU A 410 15.85 26.06 3.67
CA LEU A 410 14.81 26.39 4.62
C LEU A 410 14.97 25.53 5.87
N SER A 411 14.97 26.16 7.05
CA SER A 411 14.76 25.46 8.31
C SER A 411 13.29 25.50 8.71
N TRP A 412 12.78 24.36 9.18
CA TRP A 412 11.39 24.19 9.59
C TRP A 412 11.30 23.93 11.09
N LYS A 413 10.26 24.47 11.73
CA LYS A 413 9.93 24.24 13.14
C LYS A 413 8.44 24.03 13.31
N GLY A 414 8.07 22.94 13.97
CA GLY A 414 6.70 22.67 14.34
C GLY A 414 6.22 23.52 15.52
N PRO A 415 4.91 23.55 15.79
CA PRO A 415 4.31 24.31 16.90
C PRO A 415 4.67 23.74 18.28
N SER A 416 5.19 22.51 18.35
CA SER A 416 5.68 21.88 19.57
C SER A 416 7.00 21.15 19.29
N PRO A 417 7.91 21.06 20.27
CA PRO A 417 9.12 20.26 20.12
C PRO A 417 8.79 18.79 19.86
N ILE A 418 9.28 18.25 18.76
CA ILE A 418 9.17 16.85 18.37
C ILE A 418 10.57 16.26 18.45
N VAL A 419 10.73 15.09 19.08
CA VAL A 419 12.02 14.38 19.11
C VAL A 419 12.21 13.60 17.82
N SER A 420 11.18 12.91 17.37
CA SER A 420 11.24 12.06 16.18
C SER A 420 9.84 11.89 15.62
N ALA A 421 9.71 11.86 14.30
CA ALA A 421 8.41 11.66 13.67
C ALA A 421 8.55 11.13 12.26
N MET A 422 7.53 10.39 11.83
CA MET A 422 7.45 9.87 10.48
C MET A 422 6.00 9.81 10.03
N ALA A 423 5.71 10.45 8.91
CA ALA A 423 4.44 10.32 8.22
C ALA A 423 4.32 8.93 7.59
N GLY A 424 3.12 8.39 7.68
CA GLY A 424 2.69 7.26 6.89
C GLY A 424 1.39 7.66 6.20
N GLY A 425 0.31 7.04 6.65
CA GLY A 425 -1.05 7.26 6.19
C GLY A 425 -1.57 6.11 5.30
N PRO A 426 -2.89 5.97 5.16
CA PRO A 426 -3.89 6.66 5.97
C PRO A 426 -3.89 6.20 7.44
N MET A 427 -4.45 7.02 8.32
CA MET A 427 -4.95 6.62 9.63
C MET A 427 -5.86 5.39 9.43
N LEU A 428 -5.65 4.38 10.26
CA LEU A 428 -6.42 3.13 10.24
C LEU A 428 -7.53 3.15 11.28
N ASN A 429 -7.28 3.82 12.41
CA ASN A 429 -8.21 3.93 13.53
C ASN A 429 -8.22 5.37 14.05
N PRO A 430 -9.39 5.95 14.36
CA PRO A 430 -10.71 5.30 14.38
C PRO A 430 -11.39 5.16 13.00
N VAL A 431 -10.95 5.91 12.00
CA VAL A 431 -11.55 5.95 10.65
C VAL A 431 -10.43 6.09 9.62
N ILE A 432 -10.61 5.43 8.47
CA ILE A 432 -9.80 5.64 7.27
C ILE A 432 -10.44 6.74 6.44
N ASP A 433 -9.90 7.96 6.48
CA ASP A 433 -10.32 9.07 5.63
C ASP A 433 -9.18 9.51 4.70
N LYS A 434 -9.08 8.78 3.59
CA LYS A 434 -8.10 9.02 2.54
C LYS A 434 -8.16 10.44 1.96
N SER A 435 -9.35 11.04 1.90
CA SER A 435 -9.52 12.37 1.31
C SER A 435 -8.98 13.45 2.23
N SER A 436 -9.32 13.39 3.51
CA SER A 436 -8.82 14.35 4.52
C SER A 436 -7.31 14.27 4.70
N GLU A 437 -6.75 13.06 4.55
CA GLU A 437 -5.31 12.81 4.60
C GLU A 437 -4.63 13.00 3.25
N GLU A 438 -5.26 13.67 2.28
CA GLU A 438 -4.60 14.06 1.02
C GLU A 438 -4.06 12.91 0.19
N PHE A 439 -4.69 11.73 0.27
CA PHE A 439 -4.64 10.72 -0.79
C PHE A 439 -5.64 11.11 -1.89
N ALA A 440 -5.41 12.26 -2.52
CA ALA A 440 -6.32 12.84 -3.51
C ALA A 440 -5.57 13.40 -4.73
N LEU A 441 -6.28 13.48 -5.87
CA LEU A 441 -5.77 14.01 -7.13
C LEU A 441 -4.42 13.36 -7.53
N THR A 442 -3.36 14.16 -7.55
CA THR A 442 -2.00 13.77 -7.97
C THR A 442 -1.01 13.69 -6.81
N ALA A 443 -1.51 13.72 -5.57
CA ALA A 443 -0.67 13.60 -4.39
C ALA A 443 -0.06 12.19 -4.27
N PRO A 444 1.26 12.08 -4.05
CA PRO A 444 1.92 10.81 -3.88
C PRO A 444 1.61 10.17 -2.51
N PRO A 445 1.61 8.85 -2.39
CA PRO A 445 1.71 7.89 -3.49
C PRO A 445 0.46 7.94 -4.38
N VAL A 446 0.67 8.12 -5.69
CA VAL A 446 -0.44 8.28 -6.66
C VAL A 446 -1.28 6.99 -6.71
N THR A 447 -0.66 5.86 -6.37
CA THR A 447 -1.33 4.57 -6.24
C THR A 447 -2.42 4.56 -5.16
N PHE A 448 -2.42 5.47 -4.19
CA PHE A 448 -3.49 5.59 -3.20
C PHE A 448 -4.49 6.69 -3.56
N SER A 449 -4.03 7.77 -4.20
CA SER A 449 -4.91 8.89 -4.62
C SER A 449 -5.76 8.57 -5.83
N GLN A 450 -5.28 7.62 -6.64
CA GLN A 450 -5.93 7.11 -7.84
C GLN A 450 -6.00 5.58 -7.77
N ASP A 451 -6.03 4.99 -6.57
CA ASP A 451 -6.09 3.54 -6.40
C ASP A 451 -7.36 2.98 -7.06
N GLU A 452 -7.18 2.38 -8.23
CA GLU A 452 -8.20 1.66 -8.99
C GLU A 452 -8.77 0.48 -8.18
N THR A 453 -8.09 0.09 -7.08
CA THR A 453 -8.48 -1.05 -6.25
C THR A 453 -9.42 -0.71 -5.09
N PHE A 454 -9.69 0.57 -4.79
CA PHE A 454 -10.53 0.99 -3.65
C PHE A 454 -10.20 0.27 -2.32
N ASP A 455 -8.92 -0.06 -2.08
CA ASP A 455 -8.48 -0.87 -0.93
C ASP A 455 -9.11 -2.28 -0.84
N GLN A 456 -9.46 -2.89 -1.96
CA GLN A 456 -10.00 -4.26 -2.00
C GLN A 456 -8.92 -5.32 -2.24
N ASN A 457 -7.71 -4.90 -2.62
CA ASN A 457 -6.60 -5.83 -2.84
C ASN A 457 -5.92 -6.22 -1.54
N LEU A 458 -5.67 -7.53 -1.38
CA LEU A 458 -4.82 -8.03 -0.32
C LEU A 458 -3.37 -7.76 -0.70
N LEU A 459 -2.69 -6.96 0.11
CA LEU A 459 -1.32 -6.55 -0.14
C LEU A 459 -0.46 -6.75 1.12
N PRO A 460 0.87 -6.87 0.98
CA PRO A 460 1.77 -6.72 2.12
C PRO A 460 1.61 -5.33 2.72
N ARG A 461 1.49 -5.24 4.05
CA ARG A 461 1.26 -3.97 4.75
C ARG A 461 2.23 -3.78 5.89
N MET A 462 2.47 -2.53 6.22
CA MET A 462 3.17 -2.12 7.43
C MET A 462 2.26 -1.15 8.18
N ALA A 463 2.13 -1.29 9.49
CA ALA A 463 1.37 -0.36 10.32
C ALA A 463 2.07 -0.11 11.65
N CYS A 464 1.74 1.02 12.28
CA CYS A 464 2.09 1.28 13.66
C CYS A 464 0.90 1.88 14.43
N GLY A 465 0.90 1.71 15.75
CA GLY A 465 -0.17 2.18 16.62
C GLY A 465 0.29 2.29 18.06
N VAL A 466 -0.50 2.97 18.89
CA VAL A 466 -0.22 3.16 20.30
C VAL A 466 -1.37 2.58 21.12
N THR A 467 -1.05 1.79 22.15
CA THR A 467 -2.04 1.27 23.09
C THR A 467 -2.35 2.30 24.18
N PRO A 468 -3.48 2.19 24.91
CA PRO A 468 -3.79 3.09 26.03
C PRO A 468 -2.71 3.16 27.10
N GLU A 469 -1.96 2.06 27.28
CA GLU A 469 -0.85 1.94 28.22
C GLU A 469 0.44 2.62 27.74
N GLY A 470 0.45 3.10 26.49
CA GLY A 470 1.57 3.81 25.88
C GLY A 470 2.57 2.90 25.15
N ALA A 471 2.31 1.60 25.03
CA ALA A 471 3.15 0.72 24.21
C ALA A 471 2.96 1.04 22.72
N VAL A 472 4.03 0.97 21.94
CA VAL A 472 3.98 1.18 20.49
C VAL A 472 4.01 -0.17 19.80
N VAL A 473 2.98 -0.45 19.00
CA VAL A 473 2.83 -1.70 18.26
C VAL A 473 3.19 -1.45 16.81
N PHE A 474 4.06 -2.28 16.25
CA PHE A 474 4.35 -2.34 14.82
C PHE A 474 3.89 -3.67 14.26
N LEU A 475 3.24 -3.64 13.10
CA LEU A 475 2.68 -4.80 12.44
C LEU A 475 3.17 -4.87 10.99
N ALA A 476 3.99 -5.87 10.69
CA ALA A 476 4.46 -6.17 9.35
C ALA A 476 3.71 -7.40 8.82
N VAL A 477 2.71 -7.17 7.95
CA VAL A 477 1.87 -8.21 7.37
C VAL A 477 2.48 -8.71 6.07
N ASP A 478 2.85 -9.99 6.04
CA ASP A 478 3.31 -10.63 4.82
C ASP A 478 2.19 -10.64 3.79
N GLY A 479 2.56 -10.61 2.51
CA GLY A 479 1.60 -10.55 1.44
C GLY A 479 2.21 -11.14 0.18
N ARG A 480 1.38 -11.25 -0.86
CA ARG A 480 1.88 -11.57 -2.20
C ARG A 480 2.50 -12.98 -2.32
N ASP A 481 2.13 -13.86 -1.38
CA ASP A 481 2.51 -15.27 -1.29
C ASP A 481 1.23 -16.13 -1.11
N MET A 482 1.18 -17.33 -1.67
CA MET A 482 0.01 -18.22 -1.54
C MET A 482 -0.34 -18.51 -0.07
N SER A 483 0.66 -18.67 0.79
CA SER A 483 0.49 -18.90 2.22
C SER A 483 0.19 -17.62 3.02
N ALA A 484 0.33 -16.45 2.40
CA ALA A 484 0.08 -15.14 3.00
C ALA A 484 -0.24 -14.12 1.90
N PRO A 485 -1.49 -14.03 1.40
CA PRO A 485 -1.85 -13.13 0.32
C PRO A 485 -1.76 -11.65 0.72
N GLY A 486 -1.88 -11.34 2.00
CA GLY A 486 -1.85 -9.99 2.55
C GLY A 486 -3.20 -9.55 3.09
N VAL A 487 -3.35 -8.25 3.32
CA VAL A 487 -4.57 -7.67 3.89
C VAL A 487 -4.93 -6.33 3.24
N THR A 488 -6.22 -5.99 3.28
CA THR A 488 -6.72 -4.62 3.01
C THR A 488 -6.36 -3.69 4.18
N LEU A 489 -6.47 -2.36 4.00
CA LEU A 489 -6.30 -1.40 5.10
C LEU A 489 -7.37 -1.59 6.18
N HIS A 490 -8.59 -1.97 5.81
CA HIS A 490 -9.65 -2.24 6.78
C HIS A 490 -9.30 -3.41 7.71
N ILE A 491 -8.84 -4.53 7.14
CA ILE A 491 -8.38 -5.70 7.92
C ILE A 491 -7.13 -5.34 8.74
N LEU A 492 -6.23 -4.51 8.19
CA LEU A 492 -5.07 -4.00 8.91
C LEU A 492 -5.51 -3.17 10.14
N GLY A 493 -6.50 -2.29 9.99
CA GLY A 493 -7.09 -1.53 11.10
C GLY A 493 -7.74 -2.42 12.14
N ASP A 494 -8.48 -3.45 11.73
CA ASP A 494 -9.08 -4.46 12.61
C ASP A 494 -8.02 -5.23 13.41
N LEU A 495 -6.93 -5.64 12.77
CA LEU A 495 -5.79 -6.27 13.43
C LEU A 495 -5.14 -5.33 14.46
N MET A 496 -4.94 -4.06 14.11
CA MET A 496 -4.38 -3.06 15.03
C MET A 496 -5.28 -2.84 16.25
N ARG A 497 -6.62 -2.80 16.07
CA ARG A 497 -7.58 -2.75 17.18
C ARG A 497 -7.52 -4.01 18.04
N ALA A 498 -7.49 -5.19 17.42
CA ALA A 498 -7.37 -6.46 18.14
C ALA A 498 -6.05 -6.58 18.92
N LEU A 499 -4.99 -5.92 18.44
CA LEU A 499 -3.70 -5.79 19.13
C LEU A 499 -3.71 -4.77 20.28
N GLY A 500 -4.80 -4.01 20.44
CA GLY A 500 -5.02 -3.05 21.53
C GLY A 500 -4.72 -1.60 21.17
N CYS A 501 -4.52 -1.24 19.90
CA CYS A 501 -4.23 0.14 19.50
C CYS A 501 -5.53 0.96 19.36
N GLU A 502 -5.60 2.11 20.04
CA GLU A 502 -6.71 3.07 19.86
C GLU A 502 -6.51 3.92 18.61
N ASN A 503 -5.29 4.43 18.43
CA ASN A 503 -4.86 5.11 17.22
C ASN A 503 -3.79 4.29 16.52
N SER A 504 -3.93 4.16 15.21
CA SER A 504 -2.95 3.48 14.37
C SER A 504 -2.97 4.04 12.96
N VAL A 505 -1.86 3.91 12.27
CA VAL A 505 -1.64 4.45 10.94
C VAL A 505 -0.92 3.42 10.08
N ASN A 506 -1.28 3.38 8.80
CA ASN A 506 -0.55 2.61 7.80
C ASN A 506 0.81 3.27 7.52
N MET A 507 1.83 2.48 7.21
CA MET A 507 3.16 2.90 6.79
C MET A 507 3.43 2.37 5.37
N ASP A 508 4.64 2.61 4.83
CA ASP A 508 4.94 2.09 3.50
C ASP A 508 5.03 0.56 3.49
N GLY A 509 4.18 -0.05 2.67
CA GLY A 509 3.96 -1.50 2.61
C GLY A 509 4.61 -2.13 1.39
N GLY A 510 3.94 -3.13 0.80
CA GLY A 510 4.39 -3.75 -0.44
C GLY A 510 5.79 -4.37 -0.34
N SER A 511 6.70 -3.99 -1.24
CA SER A 511 8.10 -4.42 -1.22
C SER A 511 8.98 -3.62 -0.26
N SER A 512 8.49 -2.50 0.27
CA SER A 512 9.16 -1.71 1.30
C SER A 512 8.97 -2.27 2.70
N LYS A 513 7.85 -2.97 2.97
CA LYS A 513 7.56 -3.61 4.27
C LYS A 513 8.78 -4.39 4.77
N ARG A 514 9.22 -4.10 6.00
CA ARG A 514 10.34 -4.81 6.63
C ARG A 514 10.26 -4.75 8.16
N ALA A 515 10.60 -5.85 8.81
CA ALA A 515 10.85 -5.93 10.24
C ALA A 515 12.23 -6.57 10.48
N ILE A 516 13.04 -5.92 11.32
CA ILE A 516 14.42 -6.28 11.63
C ILE A 516 14.54 -6.52 13.14
N ILE A 517 15.05 -7.69 13.51
CA ILE A 517 15.31 -8.09 14.90
C ILE A 517 16.76 -8.55 14.99
N GLY A 518 17.59 -7.80 15.72
CA GLY A 518 19.01 -8.07 15.86
C GLY A 518 19.76 -8.15 14.52
N GLY A 519 19.52 -7.17 13.65
CA GLY A 519 20.13 -7.09 12.31
C GLY A 519 19.59 -8.09 11.29
N LYS A 520 18.61 -8.93 11.67
CA LYS A 520 18.02 -9.94 10.79
C LYS A 520 16.60 -9.58 10.40
N VAL A 521 16.35 -9.69 9.11
CA VAL A 521 15.00 -9.62 8.53
C VAL A 521 14.17 -10.83 8.98
N VAL A 522 12.99 -10.59 9.55
CA VAL A 522 12.11 -11.66 10.08
C VAL A 522 10.83 -11.89 9.27
N ASP A 523 10.49 -10.95 8.40
CA ASP A 523 9.31 -10.99 7.53
C ASP A 523 9.65 -11.54 6.14
N THR A 524 8.66 -12.08 5.42
CA THR A 524 8.92 -12.56 4.05
C THR A 524 9.08 -11.38 3.10
N THR A 525 10.01 -11.53 2.16
CA THR A 525 10.15 -10.58 1.06
C THR A 525 8.97 -10.75 0.12
N SER A 526 8.27 -9.66 -0.18
CA SER A 526 7.16 -9.69 -1.13
C SER A 526 7.62 -9.72 -2.60
N GLU A 527 8.94 -9.80 -2.83
CA GLU A 527 9.64 -10.01 -4.10
C GLU A 527 10.16 -11.47 -4.26
N GLY A 528 9.70 -12.41 -3.43
CA GLY A 528 10.28 -13.76 -3.32
C GLY A 528 10.17 -14.66 -4.56
N VAL A 529 11.27 -14.81 -5.31
CA VAL A 529 11.62 -16.08 -5.95
C VAL A 529 12.42 -16.89 -4.93
N VAL A 530 11.76 -17.79 -4.20
CA VAL A 530 12.49 -18.89 -3.52
C VAL A 530 12.81 -19.91 -4.60
N GLY A 531 13.89 -19.67 -5.34
CA GLY A 531 14.56 -20.71 -6.11
C GLY A 531 15.30 -21.59 -5.11
N GLY A 532 15.05 -22.90 -5.16
CA GLY A 532 15.73 -23.87 -4.31
C GLY A 532 17.24 -23.85 -4.55
N SER A 533 17.95 -23.04 -3.79
CA SER A 533 19.36 -23.21 -3.51
C SER A 533 19.69 -22.48 -2.22
N GLU A 534 20.00 -23.23 -1.17
CA GLU A 534 20.83 -22.72 -0.09
C GLU A 534 22.09 -22.11 -0.72
N LYS A 535 22.32 -20.81 -0.49
CA LYS A 535 23.36 -19.92 -1.08
C LYS A 535 22.88 -19.03 -2.24
N GLY A 536 22.26 -17.93 -1.87
CA GLY A 536 22.08 -16.74 -2.70
C GLY A 536 21.29 -15.73 -1.90
N ALA A 537 21.92 -14.64 -1.45
CA ALA A 537 21.22 -13.57 -0.74
C ALA A 537 20.03 -13.12 -1.61
N SER A 538 18.81 -13.27 -1.10
CA SER A 538 17.64 -12.69 -1.73
C SER A 538 17.93 -11.21 -1.97
N ASN A 539 17.75 -10.70 -3.20
CA ASN A 539 17.86 -9.27 -3.48
C ASN A 539 16.74 -8.54 -2.73
N VAL A 540 16.96 -8.23 -1.44
CA VAL A 540 16.03 -7.45 -0.63
C VAL A 540 16.18 -6.00 -1.04
N ARG A 541 15.06 -5.35 -1.40
CA ARG A 541 15.02 -3.92 -1.70
C ARG A 541 15.61 -3.12 -0.53
N PRO A 542 16.60 -2.23 -0.77
CA PRO A 542 17.13 -1.36 0.27
C PRO A 542 16.06 -0.40 0.78
N LEU A 543 15.95 -0.28 2.11
CA LEU A 543 15.02 0.65 2.76
C LEU A 543 15.39 2.10 2.44
N LYS A 544 14.40 3.00 2.38
CA LYS A 544 14.64 4.44 2.19
C LYS A 544 14.46 5.20 3.49
N SER A 545 13.49 4.78 4.30
CA SER A 545 13.26 5.26 5.66
C SER A 545 13.09 4.06 6.60
N ALA A 546 13.44 4.24 7.86
CA ALA A 546 13.26 3.22 8.90
C ALA A 546 12.97 3.87 10.25
N ILE A 547 12.32 3.12 11.13
CA ILE A 547 12.14 3.48 12.53
C ILE A 547 13.02 2.51 13.33
N ILE A 548 14.09 3.03 13.93
CA ILE A 548 15.08 2.26 14.69
C ILE A 548 14.77 2.39 16.18
N PHE A 549 14.78 1.28 16.91
CA PHE A 549 14.44 1.21 18.34
C PHE A 549 15.70 1.28 19.19
N GLU A 550 16.15 2.50 19.47
CA GLU A 550 17.38 2.75 20.23
C GLU A 550 17.14 2.66 21.73
N MET A 551 18.15 2.25 22.51
CA MET A 551 18.06 2.36 23.98
C MET A 551 17.99 3.84 24.37
N ARG A 552 17.08 4.18 25.30
CA ARG A 552 16.99 5.54 25.88
C ARG A 552 18.03 5.81 26.95
#